data_AF-A0A2R6N0U7-F1
#
_entry.id   AF-A0A2R6N0U7-F1
#
_cell.length_a   1.000
_cell.length_b   1.000
_cell.length_c   1.000
_cell.angle_alpha   90.00
_cell.angle_beta   90.00
_cell.angle_gamma   90.00
#
_symmetry.space_group_name_H-M   'P 1'
#
loop_
_entity.id
_entity.type
_entity.pdbx_description
1 polymer ?
#
loop_
_entity_poly.entity_id
_entity_poly.type
_entity_poly.pdbx_seq_one_letter_code
_entity_poly.pdbx_strand_id
1 'polypeptide(L)' 'MDLRAPLGLGGDHYLTGVSVGPVEDGRVHDCAGCDGRVRRDRVHLSATVRSDGGDRTAVYHYCSDDCLRAWLAVAAD' A
#
# COMPACT_ATOMS: atom_id res chain seq x y z
N MET A 1 3.83 -0.51 10.21
CA MET A 1 3.04 -0.85 11.40
C MET A 1 1.98 -1.84 10.95
N ASP A 2 1.83 -2.96 11.62
CA ASP A 2 0.76 -3.90 11.31
C ASP A 2 -0.57 -3.39 11.88
N LEU A 3 -1.63 -3.63 11.12
CA LEU A 3 -3.00 -3.33 11.54
C LEU A 3 -3.43 -4.34 12.61
N ARG A 4 -4.17 -3.86 13.61
CA ARG A 4 -4.71 -4.71 14.69
C ARG A 4 -5.72 -5.73 14.17
N ALA A 5 -6.42 -5.40 13.10
CA ALA A 5 -7.28 -6.29 12.34
C ALA A 5 -6.99 -6.07 10.86
N PRO A 6 -6.83 -7.14 10.06
CA PRO A 6 -6.73 -7.00 8.61
C PRO A 6 -7.96 -6.29 8.03
N LEU A 7 -7.75 -5.40 7.06
CA LEU A 7 -8.84 -4.74 6.33
C LEU A 7 -9.06 -5.48 5.01
N GLY A 8 -10.29 -5.97 4.78
CA GLY A 8 -10.66 -6.62 3.52
C GLY A 8 -10.62 -5.63 2.35
N LEU A 9 -10.03 -6.07 1.24
CA LEU A 9 -9.91 -5.31 -0.02
C LEU A 9 -10.67 -5.98 -1.18
N GLY A 10 -11.71 -6.74 -0.84
CA GLY A 10 -12.45 -7.55 -1.79
C GLY A 10 -11.74 -8.85 -2.21
N GLY A 11 -12.53 -9.83 -2.62
CA GLY A 11 -12.07 -11.19 -2.89
C GLY A 11 -11.31 -11.78 -1.70
N ASP A 12 -10.15 -12.39 -1.98
CA ASP A 12 -9.30 -13.02 -0.96
C ASP A 12 -8.16 -12.11 -0.48
N HIS A 13 -8.23 -10.80 -0.71
CA HIS A 13 -7.16 -9.86 -0.39
C HIS A 13 -7.44 -9.07 0.87
N TYR A 14 -6.40 -8.92 1.70
CA TYR A 14 -6.48 -8.15 2.93
C TYR A 14 -5.24 -7.29 3.14
N LEU A 15 -5.46 -6.05 3.54
CA LEU A 15 -4.42 -5.14 4.01
C LEU A 15 -4.01 -5.53 5.42
N THR A 16 -2.72 -5.79 5.64
CA THR A 16 -2.18 -6.16 6.95
C THR A 16 -1.40 -5.06 7.62
N GLY A 17 -0.94 -4.06 6.89
CA GLY A 17 -0.07 -3.04 7.46
C GLY A 17 0.07 -1.80 6.58
N VAL A 18 0.33 -0.68 7.25
CA VAL A 18 0.72 0.58 6.61
C VAL A 18 2.00 1.07 7.27
N SER A 19 2.97 1.48 6.45
CA SER A 19 4.21 2.10 6.91
C SER A 19 4.39 3.48 6.30
N VAL A 20 5.12 4.33 7.01
CA VAL A 20 5.54 5.65 6.56
C VAL A 20 7.07 5.65 6.57
N GLY A 21 7.68 6.01 5.46
CA GLY A 21 9.14 6.02 5.38
C GLY A 21 9.67 6.20 3.96
N PRO A 22 11.00 6.29 3.80
CA PRO A 22 11.63 6.22 2.50
C PRO A 22 11.41 4.84 1.88
N VAL A 23 11.46 4.78 0.56
CA VAL A 23 11.51 3.48 -0.14
C VAL A 23 12.91 2.89 0.05
N GLU A 24 12.99 1.76 0.75
CA GLU A 24 14.28 1.17 1.16
C GLU A 24 15.05 0.50 0.01
N ASP A 25 14.39 0.08 -1.06
CA ASP A 25 15.01 -0.62 -2.19
C ASP A 25 15.75 0.31 -3.16
N GLY A 26 15.68 1.62 -2.94
CA GLY A 26 16.31 2.65 -3.77
C GLY A 26 15.73 2.81 -5.17
N ARG A 27 14.60 2.16 -5.48
CA ARG A 27 13.91 2.23 -6.77
C ARG A 27 12.86 3.35 -6.77
N VAL A 28 12.48 3.76 -7.98
CA VAL A 28 11.29 4.60 -8.18
C VAL A 28 10.11 3.65 -8.33
N HIS A 29 9.04 3.94 -7.58
CA HIS A 29 7.79 3.20 -7.66
C HIS A 29 6.69 4.10 -8.22
N ASP A 30 5.67 3.49 -8.80
CA ASP A 30 4.47 4.22 -9.20
C ASP A 30 3.47 4.22 -8.05
N CYS A 31 2.81 5.36 -7.86
CA CYS A 31 1.79 5.52 -6.84
C CYS A 31 0.54 4.76 -7.27
N ALA A 32 0.13 3.77 -6.47
CA ALA A 32 -1.05 2.95 -6.79
C ALA A 32 -2.38 3.73 -6.80
N GLY A 33 -2.41 4.97 -6.27
CA GLY A 33 -3.61 5.82 -6.26
C GLY A 33 -3.69 6.84 -7.39
N CYS A 34 -2.59 7.23 -8.03
CA CYS A 34 -2.59 8.31 -9.03
C CYS A 34 -1.58 8.15 -10.17
N ASP A 35 -0.87 7.02 -10.24
CA ASP A 35 0.21 6.74 -11.20
C ASP A 35 1.39 7.74 -11.17
N GLY A 36 1.44 8.61 -10.15
CA GLY A 36 2.55 9.53 -9.92
C GLY A 36 3.80 8.82 -9.39
N ARG A 37 4.99 9.41 -9.58
CA ARG A 37 6.25 8.79 -9.13
C ARG A 37 6.51 8.95 -7.63
N VAL A 38 6.70 7.83 -6.96
CA VAL A 38 7.21 7.70 -5.57
C VAL A 38 8.74 7.61 -5.66
N ARG A 39 9.43 8.63 -5.14
CA ARG A 39 10.89 8.79 -5.26
C ARG A 39 11.58 8.57 -3.92
N ARG A 40 12.80 8.07 -3.97
CA ARG A 40 13.60 7.75 -2.77
C ARG A 40 13.80 8.92 -1.79
N ASP A 41 13.83 10.15 -2.29
CA ASP A 41 14.15 11.36 -1.54
C ASP A 41 12.98 11.91 -0.71
N ARG A 42 11.81 11.27 -0.77
CA ARG A 42 10.61 11.71 -0.05
C ARG A 42 10.10 10.63 0.89
N VAL A 43 9.38 11.07 1.92
CA VAL A 43 8.64 10.17 2.81
C VAL A 43 7.38 9.74 2.07
N HIS A 44 7.14 8.43 2.04
CA HIS A 44 6.02 7.82 1.35
C HIS A 44 5.25 6.87 2.26
N LEU A 45 4.02 6.57 1.87
CA LEU A 45 3.20 5.55 2.50
C LEU A 45 3.37 4.23 1.73
N SER A 46 3.47 3.12 2.44
CA SER A 46 3.45 1.79 1.83
C SER A 46 2.38 0.93 2.48
N ALA A 47 1.58 0.25 1.68
CA ALA A 47 0.52 -0.66 2.11
C ALA A 47 0.94 -2.10 1.82
N THR A 48 0.90 -2.95 2.84
CA THR A 48 1.21 -4.38 2.72
C THR A 48 -0.08 -5.17 2.60
N VAL A 49 -0.26 -5.86 1.48
CA VAL A 49 -1.44 -6.65 1.15
C VAL A 49 -1.07 -8.12 1.05
N ARG A 50 -1.91 -9.00 1.60
CA ARG A 50 -1.77 -10.46 1.51
C ARG A 50 -3.03 -11.07 0.88
N SER A 51 -2.88 -12.27 0.33
CA SER A 51 -3.98 -13.07 -0.21
C SER A 51 -4.24 -14.29 0.69
N ASP A 52 -5.50 -14.67 0.91
CA ASP A 52 -5.91 -15.76 1.83
C ASP A 52 -5.48 -17.16 1.34
N GLY A 53 -5.10 -17.27 0.06
CA GLY A 53 -4.65 -18.51 -0.58
C GLY A 53 -3.13 -18.72 -0.69
N GLY A 54 -2.27 -17.87 -0.11
CA GLY A 54 -0.83 -18.16 -0.13
C GLY A 54 0.07 -17.10 0.51
N ASP A 55 1.37 -17.42 0.58
CA ASP A 55 2.43 -16.55 1.16
C ASP A 55 2.72 -15.28 0.33
N ARG A 56 1.88 -14.96 -0.66
CA ARG A 56 2.11 -13.81 -1.53
C ARG A 56 1.76 -12.53 -0.78
N THR A 57 2.79 -11.72 -0.60
CA THR A 57 2.70 -10.36 -0.04
C THR A 57 3.01 -9.37 -1.16
N ALA A 58 2.07 -8.46 -1.42
CA ALA A 58 2.28 -7.32 -2.30
C ALA A 58 2.47 -6.05 -1.46
N VAL A 59 3.35 -5.17 -1.91
CA VAL A 59 3.55 -3.85 -1.31
C VAL A 59 3.23 -2.79 -2.34
N TYR A 60 2.32 -1.89 -1.99
CA TYR A 60 1.90 -0.77 -2.83
C TYR A 60 2.40 0.54 -2.22
N HIS A 61 2.87 1.47 -3.05
CA HIS A 61 3.42 2.73 -2.60
C HIS A 61 2.49 3.91 -2.94
N TYR A 62 2.46 4.92 -2.06
CA TYR A 62 1.62 6.10 -2.21
C TYR A 62 2.40 7.38 -1.97
N CYS A 63 2.13 8.39 -2.79
CA CYS A 63 2.78 9.70 -2.70
C CYS A 63 2.17 10.61 -1.62
N SER A 64 0.94 10.33 -1.17
CA SER A 64 0.23 11.06 -0.11
C SER A 64 -0.78 10.16 0.61
N ASP A 65 -1.27 10.62 1.77
CA ASP A 65 -2.35 9.91 2.47
C ASP A 65 -3.68 9.99 1.71
N ASP A 66 -3.93 11.08 0.98
CA ASP A 66 -5.09 11.19 0.09
C ASP A 66 -5.10 10.07 -0.97
N CYS A 67 -3.96 9.76 -1.57
CA CYS A 67 -3.86 8.68 -2.56
C CYS A 67 -4.13 7.30 -1.94
N LEU A 68 -3.65 7.07 -0.72
CA LEU A 68 -3.95 5.83 0.01
C LEU A 68 -5.43 5.73 0.33
N ARG A 69 -6.04 6.80 0.86
CA ARG A 69 -7.47 6.83 1.22
C ARG A 69 -8.37 6.63 0.00
N ALA A 70 -8.06 7.29 -1.11
CA ALA A 70 -8.82 7.16 -2.36
C ALA A 70 -8.74 5.72 -2.90
N TRP A 71 -7.55 5.11 -2.89
CA TRP A 71 -7.39 3.71 -3.28
C TRP A 71 -8.16 2.76 -2.35
N LEU A 72 -8.09 2.96 -1.03
CA LEU A 72 -8.83 2.15 -0.05
C LEU A 72 -10.35 2.26 -0.23
N ALA A 73 -10.86 3.44 -0.57
CA ALA A 73 -12.28 3.64 -0.81
C ALA A 73 -12.78 2.82 -2.00
N VAL A 74 -11.94 2.61 -3.03
CA VAL A 74 -12.29 1.79 -4.20
C VAL A 74 -12.02 0.31 -3.94
N ALA A 75 -10.95 -0.03 -3.20
CA ALA A 75 -10.54 -1.41 -2.97
C ALA A 75 -11.41 -2.12 -1.92
N ALA A 76 -12.03 -1.39 -0.99
CA ALA A 76 -12.84 -1.98 0.08
C ALA A 76 -14.36 -2.03 -0.23
N ASP A 77 -14.78 -1.59 -1.42
CA ASP A 77 -16.14 -1.75 -1.97
C ASP A 77 -16.30 -3.14 -2.65
#